data_AF-A0A7C0WKP3-F1
#
_entry.id   AF-A0A7C0WKP3-F1
#
_cell.length_a   1.000
_cell.length_b   1.000
_cell.length_c   1.000
_cell.angle_alpha   90.00
_cell.angle_beta   90.00
_cell.angle_gamma   90.00
#
_symmetry.space_group_name_H-M   'P 1'
#
loop_
_entity.id
_entity.type
_entity.pdbx_description
1 polymer ?
#
loop_
_entity_poly.entity_id
_entity_poly.type
_entity_poly.pdbx_seq_one_letter_code
_entity_poly.pdbx_strand_id
1 'polypeptide(L)'
;MFSEITILTATAATIGFLHTLLGPDHYLPFIVMAKANRWSKFKTAWITILCGIGHVGSSVVLGTVGIAFGIAVSRLQFLESFRGNIAAWLLIGFGLVYFIWGVRRAILNKPHAHQHIHGNGTVHYHTHTHKAEHVHVHEQEKKNMTPWILFTIFVLGPC
;
A
#
# COMPACT_ATOMS: atom_id res chain seq x y z
N MET A 1 27.88 23.65 -4.99
CA MET A 1 27.05 23.22 -6.14
C MET A 1 27.26 21.76 -6.53
N PHE A 2 28.43 21.32 -7.00
CA PHE A 2 28.61 19.92 -7.46
C PHE A 2 28.34 18.88 -6.36
N SER A 3 28.82 19.15 -5.14
CA SER A 3 28.61 18.26 -3.99
C SER A 3 27.14 18.20 -3.53
N GLU A 4 26.41 19.31 -3.57
CA GLU A 4 25.00 19.36 -3.15
C GLU A 4 24.10 18.59 -4.11
N ILE A 5 24.26 18.79 -5.42
CA ILE A 5 23.50 18.05 -6.44
C ILE A 5 23.81 16.55 -6.34
N THR A 6 25.07 16.19 -6.10
CA THR A 6 25.47 14.79 -5.91
C THR A 6 24.79 14.17 -4.69
N ILE A 7 24.80 14.87 -3.54
CA ILE A 7 24.16 14.40 -2.30
C ILE A 7 22.65 14.26 -2.52
N LEU A 8 21.98 15.29 -3.06
CA LEU A 8 20.54 15.28 -3.28
C LEU A 8 20.11 14.17 -4.24
N THR A 9 20.85 13.98 -5.34
CA THR A 9 20.56 12.93 -6.32
C THR A 9 20.77 11.55 -5.72
N ALA A 10 21.86 11.34 -4.98
CA ALA A 10 22.15 10.06 -4.33
C ALA A 10 21.10 9.72 -3.27
N THR A 11 20.69 10.69 -2.45
CA THR A 11 19.64 10.50 -1.45
C THR A 11 18.30 10.22 -2.12
N ALA A 12 17.90 10.98 -3.14
CA ALA A 12 16.66 10.76 -3.87
C ALA A 12 16.61 9.37 -4.54
N ALA A 13 17.70 8.96 -5.19
CA ALA A 13 17.81 7.64 -5.80
C ALA A 13 17.70 6.51 -4.74
N THR A 14 18.39 6.67 -3.61
CA THR A 14 18.39 5.67 -2.53
C THR A 14 17.02 5.54 -1.89
N ILE A 15 16.39 6.66 -1.52
CA ILE A 15 15.07 6.66 -0.90
C ILE A 15 14.03 6.13 -1.88
N GLY A 16 14.03 6.57 -3.15
CA GLY A 16 13.10 6.09 -4.16
C GLY A 16 13.23 4.58 -4.42
N PHE A 17 14.47 4.08 -4.47
CA PHE A 17 14.75 2.65 -4.60
C PHE A 17 14.25 1.85 -3.40
N LEU A 18 14.62 2.26 -2.17
CA LEU A 18 14.22 1.56 -0.96
C LEU A 18 12.72 1.62 -0.72
N HIS A 19 12.08 2.77 -0.99
CA HIS A 19 10.63 2.93 -0.92
C HIS A 19 9.91 1.95 -1.86
N THR A 20 10.35 1.86 -3.12
CA THR A 20 9.77 0.94 -4.09
C THR A 20 10.04 -0.53 -3.73
N LEU A 21 11.23 -0.83 -3.21
CA LEU A 21 11.61 -2.20 -2.85
C LEU A 21 10.86 -2.70 -1.61
N LEU A 22 10.70 -1.84 -0.60
CA LEU A 22 10.06 -2.17 0.67
C LEU A 22 8.54 -2.02 0.61
N GLY A 23 8.00 -1.19 -0.28
CA GLY A 23 6.58 -0.97 -0.50
C GLY A 23 5.96 -2.03 -1.41
N PRO A 24 5.27 -3.06 -0.88
CA PRO A 24 4.61 -4.08 -1.72
C PRO A 24 3.57 -3.47 -2.65
N ASP A 25 2.96 -2.36 -2.26
CA ASP A 25 2.02 -1.58 -3.05
C ASP A 25 2.61 -1.00 -4.34
N HIS A 26 3.95 -0.88 -4.44
CA HIS A 26 4.62 -0.30 -5.61
C HIS A 26 5.06 -1.32 -6.67
N TYR A 27 5.14 -2.61 -6.34
CA TYR A 27 5.49 -3.66 -7.30
C TYR A 27 4.40 -4.73 -7.46
N LEU A 28 3.68 -5.07 -6.39
CA LEU A 28 2.73 -6.18 -6.39
C LEU A 28 1.58 -5.99 -7.40
N PRO A 29 0.99 -4.79 -7.56
CA PRO A 29 -0.06 -4.58 -8.55
C PRO A 29 0.41 -4.91 -9.99
N PHE A 30 1.65 -4.54 -10.34
CA PHE A 30 2.21 -4.83 -11.67
C PHE A 30 2.45 -6.33 -11.87
N ILE A 31 2.99 -7.02 -10.85
CA ILE A 31 3.23 -8.47 -10.90
C ILE A 31 1.92 -9.23 -11.05
N VAL A 32 0.91 -8.91 -10.24
CA VAL A 32 -0.41 -9.56 -10.27
C VAL A 32 -1.10 -9.31 -11.61
N MET A 33 -1.09 -8.07 -12.11
CA MET A 33 -1.68 -7.72 -13.40
C MET A 33 -0.97 -8.38 -14.57
N ALA A 34 0.36 -8.43 -14.55
CA ALA A 34 1.15 -9.10 -15.57
C ALA A 34 0.87 -10.61 -15.60
N LYS A 35 0.76 -11.25 -14.43
CA LYS A 35 0.43 -12.67 -14.31
C LYS A 35 -0.99 -12.97 -14.77
N ALA A 36 -1.97 -12.18 -14.32
CA ALA A 36 -3.39 -12.35 -14.67
C ALA A 36 -3.64 -12.21 -16.18
N ASN A 37 -2.97 -11.24 -16.81
CA ASN A 37 -3.13 -10.95 -18.24
C ASN A 37 -2.05 -11.58 -19.14
N ARG A 38 -1.18 -12.45 -18.60
CA ARG A 38 -0.05 -13.09 -19.31
C ARG A 38 0.80 -12.10 -20.12
N TRP A 39 1.14 -10.95 -19.54
CA TRP A 39 1.98 -9.95 -20.22
C TRP A 39 3.40 -10.46 -20.42
N SER A 40 4.02 -10.07 -21.56
CA SER A 40 5.45 -10.26 -21.76
C SER A 40 6.24 -9.36 -20.79
N LYS A 41 7.47 -9.78 -20.43
CA LYS A 41 8.36 -8.99 -19.57
C LYS A 41 8.56 -7.56 -20.09
N PHE A 42 8.64 -7.42 -21.42
CA PHE A 42 8.77 -6.13 -22.09
C PHE A 42 7.55 -5.23 -21.88
N LYS A 43 6.33 -5.78 -22.05
CA LYS A 43 5.09 -5.03 -21.81
C LYS A 43 4.98 -4.61 -20.34
N THR A 44 5.29 -5.51 -19.41
CA THR A 44 5.29 -5.19 -17.98
C THR A 44 6.27 -4.07 -17.66
N ALA A 45 7.52 -4.16 -18.14
CA ALA A 45 8.53 -3.13 -17.92
C ALA A 45 8.07 -1.76 -18.44
N TRP A 46 7.54 -1.68 -19.67
CA TRP A 46 7.05 -0.42 -20.22
C TRP A 46 5.89 0.18 -19.44
N ILE A 47 4.90 -0.63 -19.06
CA ILE A 47 3.76 -0.17 -18.27
C ILE A 47 4.23 0.34 -16.91
N THR A 48 5.14 -0.37 -16.24
CA THR A 48 5.71 0.05 -14.96
C THR A 48 6.51 1.35 -15.09
N ILE A 49 7.33 1.52 -16.13
CA ILE A 49 8.07 2.77 -16.39
C ILE A 49 7.11 3.94 -16.59
N LEU A 50 6.10 3.78 -17.46
CA LEU A 50 5.12 4.84 -17.74
C LEU A 50 4.32 5.23 -16.49
N CYS A 51 3.89 4.24 -15.70
CA CYS A 51 3.22 4.50 -14.42
C CYS A 51 4.15 5.17 -13.42
N GLY A 52 5.42 4.74 -13.33
CA GLY A 52 6.42 5.35 -12.45
C GLY A 52 6.70 6.82 -12.78
N ILE A 53 6.83 7.16 -14.07
CA ILE A 53 6.98 8.55 -14.52
C ILE A 53 5.75 9.37 -14.13
N GLY A 54 4.55 8.87 -14.40
CA GLY A 54 3.30 9.56 -14.05
C GLY A 54 3.14 9.75 -12.54
N HIS A 55 3.44 8.72 -11.77
CA HIS A 55 3.38 8.71 -10.31
C HIS A 55 4.35 9.74 -9.69
N VAL A 56 5.64 9.65 -10.00
CA VAL A 56 6.64 10.61 -9.48
C VAL A 56 6.35 12.03 -9.97
N GLY A 57 5.98 12.19 -11.25
CA GLY A 57 5.62 13.47 -11.82
C GLY A 57 4.42 14.11 -11.12
N SER A 58 3.38 13.32 -10.82
CA SER A 58 2.21 13.79 -10.07
C SER A 58 2.57 14.25 -8.65
N SER A 59 3.44 13.51 -7.94
CA SER A 59 3.92 13.89 -6.61
C SER A 59 4.74 15.19 -6.64
N VAL A 60 5.59 15.38 -7.66
CA VAL A 60 6.34 16.64 -7.85
C VAL A 60 5.39 17.80 -8.11
N VAL A 61 4.35 17.62 -8.94
CA VAL A 61 3.33 18.65 -9.19
C VAL A 61 2.54 18.98 -7.92
N LEU A 62 2.05 17.98 -7.20
CA LEU A 62 1.36 18.20 -5.93
C LEU A 62 2.26 18.86 -4.89
N GLY A 63 3.54 18.46 -4.81
CA GLY A 63 4.52 19.07 -3.91
C GLY A 63 4.80 20.53 -4.24
N THR A 64 4.97 20.88 -5.53
CA THR A 64 5.16 22.27 -5.96
C THR A 64 3.92 23.12 -5.72
N VAL A 65 2.72 22.60 -5.99
CA VAL A 65 1.45 23.26 -5.63
C VAL A 65 1.35 23.44 -4.11
N GLY A 66 1.74 22.43 -3.33
CA GLY A 66 1.79 22.49 -1.87
C GLY A 66 2.75 23.55 -1.35
N ILE A 67 3.94 23.69 -1.95
CA ILE A 67 4.90 24.76 -1.62
C ILE A 67 4.29 26.12 -1.96
N ALA A 68 3.67 26.28 -3.13
CA ALA A 68 3.04 27.54 -3.53
C ALA A 68 1.94 27.97 -2.55
N PHE A 69 1.07 27.03 -2.14
CA PHE A 69 0.08 27.28 -1.09
C PHE A 69 0.73 27.53 0.28
N GLY A 70 1.79 26.80 0.63
CA GLY A 70 2.55 26.98 1.87
C GLY A 70 3.15 28.39 1.97
N ILE A 71 3.72 28.91 0.88
CA ILE A 71 4.22 30.29 0.80
C ILE A 71 3.05 31.28 0.93
N ALA A 72 1.92 31.05 0.26
CA ALA A 72 0.73 31.90 0.37
C ALA A 72 0.14 31.94 1.79
N VAL A 73 0.26 30.84 2.54
CA VAL A 73 -0.27 30.67 3.91
C VAL A 73 0.79 30.95 4.99
N SER A 74 2.05 31.22 4.61
CA SER A 74 3.22 31.39 5.49
C SER A 74 3.08 32.49 6.57
N ARG A 75 2.04 33.32 6.51
CA ARG A 75 1.69 34.26 7.60
C ARG A 75 1.04 33.60 8.82
N LEU A 76 0.73 32.31 8.78
CA LEU A 76 0.09 31.53 9.85
C LEU A 76 1.05 30.52 10.50
N GLN A 77 2.26 30.96 10.84
CA GLN A 77 3.36 30.16 11.40
C GLN A 77 2.97 29.37 12.68
N PHE A 78 1.96 29.83 13.42
CA PHE A 78 1.42 29.14 14.60
C PHE A 78 0.62 27.86 14.26
N LEU A 79 -0.08 27.82 13.11
CA LEU A 79 -0.90 26.68 12.71
C LEU A 79 -0.06 25.51 12.15
N GLU A 80 1.10 25.80 11.58
CA GLU A 80 1.96 24.79 10.94
C GLU A 80 2.60 23.84 11.98
N SER A 81 3.15 24.39 13.06
CA SER A 81 3.70 23.62 14.19
C SER A 81 2.64 22.82 14.94
N PHE A 82 1.41 23.33 15.01
CA PHE A 82 0.28 22.66 15.67
C PHE A 82 -0.19 21.43 14.86
N ARG A 83 -0.27 21.56 13.53
CA ARG A 83 -0.68 20.46 12.62
C ARG A 83 0.31 19.29 12.66
N GLY A 84 1.61 19.56 12.59
CA GLY A 84 2.63 18.51 12.63
C GLY A 84 2.57 17.70 13.93
N ASN A 85 2.39 18.39 15.06
CA ASN A 85 2.30 17.75 16.37
C ASN A 85 1.02 16.90 16.50
N ILE A 86 -0.13 17.42 16.07
CA ILE A 86 -1.40 16.67 16.06
C ILE A 86 -1.29 15.41 15.19
N ALA A 87 -0.74 15.52 13.98
CA ALA A 87 -0.58 14.37 13.08
C ALA A 87 0.30 13.28 13.71
N ALA A 88 1.42 13.67 14.34
CA ALA A 88 2.30 12.74 15.04
C ALA A 88 1.57 12.03 16.20
N TRP A 89 0.84 12.76 17.05
CA TRP A 89 0.08 12.18 18.15
C TRP A 89 -1.03 11.23 17.68
N LEU A 90 -1.74 11.59 16.61
CA LEU A 90 -2.77 10.73 16.01
C LEU A 90 -2.16 9.44 15.45
N LEU A 91 -1.02 9.52 14.76
CA LEU A 91 -0.37 8.34 14.18
C LEU A 91 0.16 7.40 15.27
N ILE A 92 0.78 7.96 16.31
CA ILE A 92 1.27 7.20 17.47
C ILE A 92 0.10 6.54 18.19
N GLY A 93 -0.96 7.29 18.49
CA GLY A 93 -2.15 6.78 19.16
C GLY A 93 -2.83 5.67 18.35
N PHE A 94 -3.03 5.89 17.06
CA PHE A 94 -3.60 4.88 16.15
C PHE A 94 -2.73 3.61 16.10
N GLY A 95 -1.42 3.77 15.94
CA GLY A 95 -0.47 2.65 15.93
C GLY A 95 -0.52 1.82 17.22
N LEU A 96 -0.56 2.49 18.37
CA LEU A 96 -0.67 1.82 19.67
C LEU A 96 -1.99 1.07 19.84
N VAL A 97 -3.12 1.68 19.47
CA VAL A 97 -4.43 1.01 19.50
C VAL A 97 -4.43 -0.23 18.63
N TYR A 98 -3.93 -0.12 17.39
CA TYR A 98 -3.87 -1.24 16.46
C TYR A 98 -2.91 -2.34 16.92
N PHE A 99 -1.77 -1.97 17.52
CA PHE A 99 -0.83 -2.90 18.12
C PHE A 99 -1.47 -3.68 19.28
N ILE A 100 -2.10 -2.99 20.24
CA ILE A 100 -2.79 -3.62 21.38
C ILE A 100 -3.91 -4.54 20.87
N TRP A 101 -4.70 -4.08 19.91
CA TRP A 101 -5.75 -4.89 19.28
C TRP A 101 -5.17 -6.14 18.59
N GLY A 102 -4.07 -5.99 17.85
CA GLY A 102 -3.37 -7.08 17.18
C GLY A 102 -2.84 -8.12 18.15
N VAL A 103 -2.17 -7.69 19.22
CA VAL A 103 -1.65 -8.57 20.29
C VAL A 103 -2.80 -9.29 21.00
N ARG A 104 -3.87 -8.57 21.37
CA ARG A 104 -5.05 -9.16 22.01
C ARG A 104 -5.71 -10.19 21.08
N ARG A 105 -5.82 -9.89 19.79
CA ARG A 105 -6.35 -10.81 18.79
C ARG A 105 -5.48 -12.07 18.68
N ALA A 106 -4.16 -11.94 18.67
CA ALA A 106 -3.23 -13.07 18.59
C ALA A 106 -3.33 -13.99 19.82
N ILE A 107 -3.39 -13.41 21.03
CA ILE A 107 -3.47 -14.17 22.29
C ILE A 107 -4.82 -14.89 22.44
N LEU A 108 -5.92 -14.25 22.03
CA LEU A 108 -7.27 -14.80 22.17
C LEU A 108 -7.66 -15.80 21.07
N ASN A 109 -6.89 -15.91 19.99
CA ASN A 109 -7.20 -16.82 18.87
C ASN A 109 -6.71 -18.25 19.15
N LYS A 110 -7.23 -18.87 20.22
CA LYS A 110 -6.91 -20.26 20.57
C LYS A 110 -7.60 -21.22 19.60
N PRO A 111 -6.88 -22.22 19.07
CA PRO A 111 -7.47 -23.26 18.24
C PRO A 111 -8.40 -24.14 19.08
N HIS A 112 -9.56 -24.47 18.54
CA HIS A 112 -10.49 -25.44 19.10
C HIS A 112 -10.88 -26.47 18.03
N ALA A 113 -11.25 -27.67 18.46
CA ALA A 113 -11.61 -28.76 17.56
C ALA A 113 -13.11 -29.07 17.67
N HIS A 114 -13.76 -29.30 16.53
CA HIS A 114 -15.09 -29.88 16.50
C HIS A 114 -15.25 -30.92 15.40
N GLN A 115 -16.28 -31.75 15.57
CA GLN A 115 -16.63 -32.85 14.68
C GLN A 115 -17.48 -32.32 13.52
N HIS A 116 -17.03 -32.55 12.29
CA HIS A 116 -17.84 -32.31 11.09
C HIS A 116 -18.41 -33.62 10.56
N ILE A 117 -19.69 -33.58 10.19
CA ILE A 117 -20.38 -34.67 9.49
C ILE A 117 -20.67 -34.15 8.08
N HIS A 118 -20.02 -34.74 7.08
CA HIS A 118 -20.26 -34.41 5.68
C HIS A 118 -21.59 -35.02 5.22
N GLY A 119 -22.20 -34.43 4.19
CA GLY A 119 -23.44 -34.95 3.60
C GLY A 119 -23.34 -36.39 3.05
N ASN A 120 -22.12 -36.93 2.93
CA ASN A 120 -21.84 -38.32 2.57
C ASN A 120 -21.64 -39.27 3.78
N GLY A 121 -21.91 -38.80 5.01
CA GLY A 121 -21.78 -39.58 6.25
C GLY A 121 -20.36 -39.70 6.82
N THR A 122 -19.36 -39.08 6.19
CA THR A 122 -17.97 -39.13 6.67
C THR A 122 -17.77 -38.18 7.85
N VAL A 123 -17.18 -38.68 8.94
CA VAL A 123 -16.90 -37.91 10.15
C VAL A 123 -15.40 -37.66 10.26
N HIS A 124 -15.00 -36.39 10.44
CA HIS A 124 -13.62 -36.06 10.79
C HIS A 124 -13.53 -34.95 11.84
N TYR A 125 -12.37 -34.91 12.53
CA TYR A 125 -12.03 -33.90 13.51
C TYR A 125 -11.01 -32.94 12.89
N HIS A 126 -11.34 -31.66 12.84
CA HIS A 126 -10.40 -30.60 12.49
C HIS A 126 -10.25 -29.63 13.64
N THR A 127 -9.02 -29.16 13.84
CA THR A 127 -8.69 -28.08 14.74
C THR A 127 -8.65 -26.79 13.92
N HIS A 128 -9.50 -25.81 14.23
CA HIS A 128 -9.54 -24.54 13.51
C HIS A 128 -9.69 -23.36 14.49
N THR A 129 -9.51 -22.16 13.95
CA THR A 129 -9.79 -20.90 14.64
C THR A 129 -10.89 -20.17 13.86
N HIS A 130 -12.03 -19.88 14.47
CA HIS A 130 -13.23 -19.35 13.78
C HIS A 130 -13.11 -17.92 13.21
N LYS A 131 -11.94 -17.27 13.33
CA LYS A 131 -11.76 -15.89 12.83
C LYS A 131 -11.33 -15.80 11.37
N ALA A 132 -11.01 -16.92 10.73
CA ALA A 132 -11.03 -17.01 9.28
C ALA A 132 -12.39 -17.59 8.90
N GLU A 133 -13.41 -16.73 8.78
CA GLU A 133 -14.55 -17.08 7.94
C GLU A 133 -13.98 -17.62 6.63
N HIS A 134 -14.47 -18.79 6.22
CA HIS A 134 -14.10 -19.35 4.94
C HIS A 134 -14.49 -18.33 3.86
N VAL A 135 -13.49 -17.57 3.39
CA VAL A 135 -13.62 -16.78 2.17
C VAL A 135 -13.70 -17.82 1.06
N HIS A 136 -14.91 -18.29 0.80
CA HIS A 136 -15.22 -18.97 -0.42
C HIS A 136 -14.98 -17.95 -1.53
N VAL A 137 -13.93 -18.20 -2.32
CA VAL A 137 -13.76 -17.52 -3.60
C VAL A 137 -14.90 -18.02 -4.46
N HIS A 138 -16.03 -17.29 -4.43
CA HIS A 138 -16.97 -17.38 -5.53
C HIS A 138 -16.20 -16.96 -6.78
N GLU A 139 -16.19 -17.82 -7.80
CA GLU A 139 -15.72 -17.46 -9.13
C GLU A 139 -16.57 -16.28 -9.64
N GLN A 140 -16.17 -15.07 -9.27
CA GLN A 140 -16.68 -13.87 -9.90
C GLN A 140 -16.13 -13.84 -11.32
N GLU A 141 -17.00 -13.48 -12.28
CA GLU A 141 -16.64 -13.27 -13.68
C GLU A 141 -15.34 -12.47 -13.78
N LYS A 142 -14.44 -12.91 -14.67
CA LYS A 142 -13.19 -12.24 -14.98
C LYS A 142 -13.46 -10.80 -15.42
N LYS A 143 -13.46 -9.88 -14.47
CA LYS A 143 -13.46 -8.45 -14.77
C LYS A 143 -12.14 -8.18 -15.50
N ASN A 144 -12.22 -7.75 -16.75
CA ASN A 144 -11.04 -7.42 -17.54
C ASN A 144 -10.31 -6.25 -16.87
N MET A 145 -9.34 -6.55 -16.02
CA MET A 145 -8.53 -5.54 -15.35
C MET A 145 -7.60 -4.93 -16.38
N THR A 146 -7.98 -3.76 -16.89
CA THR A 146 -7.18 -3.02 -17.88
C THR A 146 -5.99 -2.34 -17.21
N PRO A 147 -4.88 -2.13 -17.94
CA PRO A 147 -3.74 -1.34 -17.47
C PRO A 147 -4.10 0.06 -16.97
N TRP A 148 -5.21 0.64 -17.42
CA TRP A 148 -5.69 1.97 -17.00
C TRP A 148 -5.91 2.07 -15.50
N ILE A 149 -6.32 0.98 -14.85
CA ILE A 149 -6.52 0.96 -13.39
C ILE A 149 -5.20 1.22 -12.66
N LEU A 150 -4.09 0.66 -13.15
CA LEU A 150 -2.76 0.92 -12.58
C LEU A 150 -2.38 2.39 -12.74
N PHE A 151 -2.63 2.97 -13.91
CA PHE A 151 -2.33 4.37 -14.17
C PHE A 151 -3.13 5.28 -13.25
N THR A 152 -4.44 5.07 -13.11
CA THR A 152 -5.29 5.88 -12.23
C THR A 152 -4.84 5.79 -10.77
N ILE A 153 -4.52 4.59 -10.27
CA ILE A 153 -4.11 4.41 -8.87
C ILE A 153 -2.75 5.07 -8.61
N PHE A 154 -1.78 4.89 -9.51
CA PHE A 154 -0.43 5.39 -9.29
C PHE A 154 -0.29 6.88 -9.60
N VAL A 155 -0.98 7.42 -10.59
CA VAL A 155 -0.92 8.86 -10.91
C VAL A 155 -1.71 9.70 -9.90
N LEU A 156 -2.72 9.13 -9.25
CA LEU A 156 -3.49 9.85 -8.23
C LEU A 156 -3.05 9.51 -6.80
N GLY A 157 -2.21 8.48 -6.62
CA GLY A 157 -1.64 8.09 -5.34
C GLY A 157 -0.37 8.89 -5.05
N PRO A 158 -0.37 9.82 -4.07
CA PRO A 158 0.84 10.53 -3.68
C PRO A 158 1.79 9.60 -2.92
N CYS A 159 3.08 9.91 -3.00
CA CYS A 159 4.16 9.31 -2.20
C CYS A 159 4.83 10.34 -1.29
#